data_AF-A0A166MQ32-F1
#
_entry.id   AF-A0A166MQ32-F1
#
_cell.length_a   1.000
_cell.length_b   1.000
_cell.length_c   1.000
_cell.angle_alpha   90.00
_cell.angle_beta   90.00
_cell.angle_gamma   90.00
#
_symmetry.space_group_name_H-M   'P 1'
#
loop_
_entity.id
_entity.type
_entity.pdbx_description
1 polymer ?
#
loop_
_entity_poly.entity_id
_entity_poly.type
_entity_poly.pdbx_seq_one_letter_code
_entity_poly.pdbx_strand_id
1 'polypeptide(L)'
;DDATSRLLAVFASSAVADEWWRAVSASPHAKFIKRVDPQFYAHDATQCNLSGFFDVPEFKPIADVLRGRMLFTPLNDGLMSISIIPPQEITDHISGGWYHIRSVSNHALCWHYDATENNIRASEGEPTQFRISIRNGAPEKTILVGTDRITLYIGSQLYV
;
A
#
# COMPACT_ATOMS: atom_id res chain seq x y z
N ASP A 1 9.76 19.88 -24.11
CA ASP A 1 8.35 19.53 -23.89
C ASP A 1 8.25 18.31 -23.03
N ASP A 2 7.93 18.52 -21.77
CA ASP A 2 7.75 17.46 -20.79
C ASP A 2 6.27 17.03 -20.89
N ALA A 3 5.98 15.95 -21.60
CA ALA A 3 4.61 15.46 -21.81
C ALA A 3 4.09 14.73 -20.56
N THR A 4 4.14 15.43 -19.43
CA THR A 4 3.66 14.94 -18.14
C THR A 4 2.14 14.91 -18.18
N SER A 5 1.57 13.70 -18.22
CA SER A 5 0.13 13.48 -18.15
C SER A 5 -0.30 13.08 -16.74
N ARG A 6 -1.49 13.53 -16.34
CA ARG A 6 -2.08 13.23 -15.03
C ARG A 6 -3.17 12.19 -15.20
N LEU A 7 -3.24 11.28 -14.24
CA LEU A 7 -4.16 10.18 -14.31
C LEU A 7 -4.71 9.85 -12.92
N LEU A 8 -6.03 9.65 -12.87
CA LEU A 8 -6.70 9.15 -11.69
C LEU A 8 -6.83 7.62 -11.79
N ALA A 9 -6.32 6.93 -10.78
CA ALA A 9 -6.48 5.50 -10.61
C ALA A 9 -7.58 5.24 -9.59
N VAL A 10 -8.60 4.50 -10.03
CA VAL A 10 -9.70 4.06 -9.16
C VAL A 10 -9.52 2.59 -8.87
N PHE A 11 -9.39 2.24 -7.60
CA PHE A 11 -9.14 0.88 -7.13
C PHE A 11 -10.36 0.35 -6.37
N ALA A 12 -10.61 -0.96 -6.46
CA ALA A 12 -11.70 -1.61 -5.73
C ALA A 12 -11.51 -1.57 -4.20
N SER A 13 -10.26 -1.40 -3.73
CA SER A 13 -9.92 -1.15 -2.33
C SER A 13 -8.51 -0.55 -2.19
N SER A 14 -8.16 -0.04 -1.02
CA SER A 14 -6.80 0.42 -0.70
C SER A 14 -5.75 -0.68 -0.88
N ALA A 15 -6.07 -1.92 -0.49
CA ALA A 15 -5.19 -3.07 -0.68
C ALA A 15 -4.81 -3.30 -2.16
N VAL A 16 -5.76 -3.08 -3.08
CA VAL A 16 -5.51 -3.19 -4.53
C VAL A 16 -4.58 -2.07 -5.00
N ALA A 17 -4.74 -0.85 -4.46
CA ALA A 17 -3.86 0.28 -4.78
C ALA A 17 -2.41 0.00 -4.38
N ASP A 18 -2.22 -0.60 -3.20
CA ASP A 18 -0.92 -0.96 -2.66
C ASP A 18 -0.28 -2.13 -3.41
N GLU A 19 -1.05 -3.16 -3.77
CA GLU A 19 -0.62 -4.25 -4.66
C GLU A 19 -0.14 -3.71 -6.01
N TRP A 20 -0.94 -2.85 -6.64
CA TRP A 20 -0.58 -2.26 -7.94
C TRP A 20 0.68 -1.41 -7.83
N TRP A 21 0.76 -0.50 -6.85
CA TRP A 21 1.93 0.36 -6.71
C TRP A 21 3.18 -0.45 -6.42
N ARG A 22 3.11 -1.46 -5.55
CA ARG A 22 4.25 -2.34 -5.29
C ARG A 22 4.74 -3.02 -6.57
N ALA A 23 3.83 -3.56 -7.38
CA ALA A 23 4.19 -4.22 -8.63
C ALA A 23 4.81 -3.25 -9.65
N VAL A 24 4.21 -2.06 -9.81
CA VAL A 24 4.70 -1.05 -10.76
C VAL A 24 6.03 -0.42 -10.31
N SER A 25 6.17 -0.14 -9.01
CA SER A 25 7.40 0.45 -8.44
C SER A 25 8.62 -0.48 -8.54
N ALA A 26 8.39 -1.79 -8.62
CA ALA A 26 9.42 -2.79 -8.88
C ALA A 26 9.72 -3.01 -10.37
N SER A 27 8.95 -2.40 -11.29
CA SER A 27 9.14 -2.55 -12.73
C SER A 27 10.14 -1.52 -13.29
N PRO A 28 10.73 -1.77 -14.48
CA PRO A 28 11.57 -0.80 -15.16
C PRO A 28 10.87 0.54 -15.48
N HIS A 29 9.53 0.57 -15.48
CA HIS A 29 8.73 1.76 -15.76
C HIS A 29 8.55 2.69 -14.57
N ALA A 30 8.95 2.26 -13.36
CA ALA A 30 8.79 3.04 -12.14
C ALA A 30 9.40 4.45 -12.23
N LYS A 31 10.53 4.59 -12.93
CA LYS A 31 11.21 5.88 -13.15
C LYS A 31 10.38 6.91 -13.93
N PHE A 32 9.35 6.46 -14.66
CA PHE A 32 8.48 7.31 -15.47
C PHE A 32 7.16 7.62 -14.79
N ILE A 33 6.92 7.08 -13.58
CA ILE A 33 5.66 7.19 -12.86
C ILE A 33 5.92 7.77 -11.49
N LYS A 34 5.24 8.87 -11.17
CA LYS A 34 5.28 9.50 -9.86
C LYS A 34 3.94 9.31 -9.16
N ARG A 35 3.95 8.56 -8.05
CA ARG A 35 2.82 8.51 -7.10
C ARG A 35 2.77 9.83 -6.36
N VAL A 36 1.67 10.56 -6.52
CA VAL A 36 1.41 11.81 -5.79
C VAL A 36 0.49 11.52 -4.60
N ASP A 37 -0.49 10.64 -4.80
CA ASP A 37 -1.43 10.14 -3.81
C ASP A 37 -1.82 8.69 -4.18
N PRO A 38 -2.35 7.87 -3.26
CA PRO A 38 -2.87 6.54 -3.58
C PRO A 38 -3.82 6.46 -4.78
N GLN A 39 -4.52 7.54 -5.14
CA GLN A 39 -5.36 7.57 -6.34
C GLN A 39 -4.81 8.45 -7.48
N PHE A 40 -3.79 9.26 -7.22
CA PHE A 40 -3.34 10.28 -8.17
C PHE A 40 -1.88 10.07 -8.59
N TYR A 41 -1.68 9.95 -9.91
CA TYR A 41 -0.40 9.61 -10.50
C TYR A 41 -0.07 10.57 -11.64
N ALA A 42 1.20 10.97 -11.71
CA ALA A 42 1.77 11.67 -12.85
C ALA A 42 2.70 10.72 -13.59
N HIS A 43 2.76 10.82 -14.91
CA HIS A 43 3.65 9.99 -15.72
C HIS A 43 4.14 10.71 -16.97
N ASP A 44 5.30 10.29 -17.48
CA ASP A 44 5.78 10.68 -18.81
C ASP A 44 5.03 9.86 -19.87
N ALA A 45 4.08 10.49 -20.56
CA ALA A 45 3.23 9.81 -21.54
C ALA A 45 4.00 9.37 -22.81
N THR A 46 5.19 9.93 -23.07
CA THR A 46 6.01 9.51 -24.22
C THR A 46 6.76 8.21 -23.96
N GLN A 47 7.13 7.97 -22.70
CA GLN A 47 7.92 6.80 -22.28
C GLN A 47 7.07 5.70 -21.65
N CYS A 48 5.94 6.07 -21.03
CA CYS A 48 5.13 5.18 -20.21
C CYS A 48 3.67 5.60 -20.22
N ASN A 49 2.93 5.30 -21.28
CA ASN A 49 1.53 5.68 -21.35
C ASN A 49 0.64 4.76 -20.48
N LEU A 50 0.35 5.21 -19.26
CA LEU A 50 -0.50 4.48 -18.32
C LEU A 50 -1.98 4.38 -18.75
N SER A 51 -2.45 5.22 -19.68
CA SER A 51 -3.82 5.10 -20.18
C SER A 51 -4.06 3.76 -20.91
N GLY A 52 -3.00 3.18 -21.49
CA GLY A 52 -3.03 1.88 -22.17
C GLY A 52 -2.60 0.70 -21.30
N PHE A 53 -2.50 0.86 -19.97
CA PHE A 53 -1.91 -0.13 -19.07
C PHE A 53 -2.45 -1.56 -19.24
N PHE A 54 -3.75 -1.73 -19.53
CA PHE A 54 -4.34 -3.06 -19.69
C PHE A 54 -4.10 -3.71 -21.07
N ASP A 55 -3.66 -2.93 -22.05
CA ASP A 55 -3.51 -3.33 -23.44
C ASP A 55 -2.04 -3.39 -23.88
N VAL A 56 -1.15 -2.68 -23.18
CA VAL A 56 0.29 -2.65 -23.48
C VAL A 56 0.96 -3.96 -23.01
N PRO A 57 1.69 -4.68 -23.88
CA PRO A 57 2.34 -5.94 -23.54
C PRO A 57 3.30 -5.88 -22.36
N GLU A 58 3.98 -4.74 -22.17
CA GLU A 58 4.98 -4.53 -21.12
C GLU A 58 4.36 -4.61 -19.71
N PHE A 59 3.11 -4.19 -19.57
CA PHE A 59 2.37 -4.27 -18.31
C PHE A 59 1.59 -5.56 -18.13
N LYS A 60 1.54 -6.43 -19.14
CA LYS A 60 0.70 -7.63 -19.14
C LYS A 60 0.80 -8.48 -17.87
N PRO A 61 2.00 -8.78 -17.32
CA PRO A 61 2.12 -9.58 -16.09
C PRO A 61 1.44 -8.93 -14.88
N ILE A 62 1.45 -7.60 -14.80
CA ILE A 62 0.82 -6.84 -13.71
C ILE A 62 -0.67 -6.62 -14.01
N ALA A 63 -1.00 -6.26 -15.24
CA ALA A 63 -2.34 -5.94 -15.70
C ALA A 63 -3.30 -7.13 -15.64
N ASP A 64 -2.84 -8.34 -15.95
CA ASP A 64 -3.69 -9.54 -15.93
C ASP A 64 -4.20 -9.86 -14.50
N VAL A 65 -3.39 -9.60 -13.46
CA VAL A 65 -3.76 -9.87 -12.05
C VAL A 65 -4.69 -8.79 -11.46
N LEU A 66 -4.68 -7.59 -12.04
CA LEU A 66 -5.42 -6.43 -11.54
C LEU A 66 -6.63 -6.06 -12.41
N ARG A 67 -6.85 -6.78 -13.51
CA ARG A 67 -7.97 -6.57 -14.43
C ARG A 67 -9.29 -6.71 -13.68
N GLY A 68 -10.16 -5.70 -13.83
CA GLY A 68 -11.46 -5.64 -13.14
C GLY A 68 -11.37 -5.25 -11.66
N ARG A 69 -10.18 -5.06 -11.09
CA ARG A 69 -9.96 -4.57 -9.71
C ARG A 69 -9.55 -3.11 -9.65
N MET A 70 -9.19 -2.53 -10.79
CA MET A 70 -8.86 -1.11 -10.93
C MET A 70 -9.17 -0.61 -12.34
N LEU A 71 -9.29 0.71 -12.49
CA LEU A 71 -9.36 1.39 -13.76
C LEU A 71 -8.60 2.71 -13.72
N PHE A 72 -8.26 3.21 -14.90
CA PHE A 72 -7.60 4.49 -15.08
C PHE A 72 -8.51 5.46 -15.80
N THR A 73 -8.62 6.67 -15.26
CA THR A 73 -9.34 7.79 -15.87
C THR A 73 -8.34 8.89 -16.18
N PRO A 74 -8.11 9.21 -17.47
CA PRO A 74 -7.28 10.35 -17.85
C PRO A 74 -7.90 11.63 -17.30
N LEU A 75 -7.09 12.45 -16.63
CA LEU A 75 -7.51 13.76 -16.19
C LEU A 75 -7.05 14.76 -17.24
N ASN A 76 -7.91 15.03 -18.23
CA ASN A 76 -7.72 16.20 -19.09
C ASN A 76 -8.05 17.46 -18.29
N ASP A 77 -7.35 18.56 -18.57
CA ASP A 77 -7.38 19.84 -17.83
C ASP A 77 -8.76 20.55 -17.75
N GLY A 78 -9.84 19.93 -18.21
CA GLY A 78 -11.12 20.61 -18.42
C GLY A 78 -12.38 20.04 -17.79
N LEU A 79 -12.48 18.75 -17.41
CA LEU A 79 -13.85 18.22 -17.18
C LEU A 79 -13.98 16.92 -16.36
N MET A 80 -13.40 16.84 -15.18
CA MET A 80 -13.78 15.76 -14.26
C MET A 80 -13.77 16.23 -12.81
N SER A 81 -14.95 16.64 -12.33
CA SER A 81 -15.29 16.80 -10.92
C SER A 81 -15.38 15.42 -10.24
N ILE A 82 -14.33 14.61 -10.36
CA ILE A 82 -14.25 13.37 -9.59
C ILE A 82 -13.83 13.79 -8.20
N SER A 83 -14.65 13.48 -7.20
CA SER A 83 -14.32 13.72 -5.80
C SER A 83 -13.05 12.94 -5.48
N ILE A 84 -11.91 13.63 -5.52
CA ILE A 84 -10.64 13.11 -5.02
C ILE A 84 -10.91 12.77 -3.56
N ILE A 85 -10.76 11.50 -3.18
CA ILE A 85 -10.82 11.13 -1.77
C ILE A 85 -9.72 11.95 -1.11
N PRO A 86 -10.01 12.73 -0.04
CA PRO A 86 -9.00 13.53 0.62
C PRO A 86 -7.80 12.64 0.98
N PRO A 87 -6.56 13.16 0.91
CA PRO A 87 -5.35 12.40 1.16
C PRO A 87 -5.55 11.53 2.39
N GLN A 88 -5.63 10.22 2.20
CA GLN A 88 -5.66 9.32 3.33
C GLN A 88 -4.23 9.29 3.83
N GLU A 89 -4.03 9.53 5.13
CA GLU A 89 -2.77 9.19 5.78
C GLU A 89 -2.63 7.67 5.71
N ILE A 90 -2.11 7.19 4.57
CA ILE A 90 -1.66 5.82 4.46
C ILE A 90 -0.36 5.77 5.24
N THR A 91 -0.40 5.13 6.40
CA THR A 91 0.80 4.84 7.17
C THR A 91 1.76 4.09 6.25
N ASP A 92 2.94 4.68 5.98
CA ASP A 92 4.02 4.00 5.27
C ASP A 92 4.21 2.60 5.91
N HIS A 93 4.00 1.56 5.12
CA HIS A 93 3.72 0.20 5.64
C HIS A 93 4.98 -0.59 6.01
N ILE A 94 6.09 0.10 6.22
CA ILE A 94 7.07 -0.35 7.20
C ILE A 94 6.64 0.31 8.49
N SER A 95 6.07 -0.47 9.40
CA SER A 95 5.92 -0.10 10.81
C SER A 95 7.33 0.14 11.37
N GLY A 96 7.93 1.30 11.09
CA GLY A 96 9.17 1.75 11.70
C GLY A 96 8.98 1.95 13.20
N GLY A 97 7.74 2.26 13.59
CA GLY A 97 7.31 2.39 14.97
C GLY A 97 6.80 1.10 15.62
N TRP A 98 6.37 1.27 16.86
CA TRP A 98 5.75 0.27 17.71
C TRP A 98 4.27 0.60 17.87
N TYR A 99 3.39 -0.37 17.64
CA TYR A 99 1.94 -0.15 17.59
C TYR A 99 1.17 -1.18 18.40
N HIS A 100 0.04 -0.75 18.96
CA HIS A 100 -0.96 -1.65 19.49
C HIS A 100 -1.86 -2.15 18.36
N ILE A 101 -1.97 -3.46 18.20
CA ILE A 101 -2.83 -4.07 17.17
C ILE A 101 -4.20 -4.32 17.78
N ARG A 102 -5.25 -3.77 17.15
CA ARG A 102 -6.64 -3.88 17.60
C ARG A 102 -7.36 -4.97 16.82
N SER A 103 -8.28 -5.70 17.47
CA SER A 103 -9.13 -6.65 16.78
C SER A 103 -10.09 -5.96 15.81
N VAL A 104 -10.25 -6.54 14.62
CA VAL A 104 -11.18 -6.07 13.59
C VAL A 104 -12.63 -6.40 13.96
N SER A 105 -12.88 -7.54 14.61
CA SER A 105 -14.24 -7.97 14.97
C SER A 105 -14.77 -7.30 16.24
N ASN A 106 -13.87 -6.85 17.13
CA ASN A 106 -14.23 -6.09 18.32
C ASN A 106 -13.13 -5.06 18.66
N HIS A 107 -13.41 -3.80 18.38
CA HIS A 107 -12.46 -2.70 18.56
C HIS A 107 -12.12 -2.37 20.02
N ALA A 108 -12.81 -2.97 21.01
CA ALA A 108 -12.42 -2.87 22.42
C ALA A 108 -11.23 -3.78 22.77
N LEU A 109 -10.94 -4.80 21.94
CA LEU A 109 -9.89 -5.77 22.19
C LEU A 109 -8.60 -5.41 21.44
N CYS A 110 -7.46 -5.60 22.11
CA CYS A 110 -6.14 -5.46 21.53
C CYS A 110 -5.36 -6.79 21.64
N TRP A 111 -4.35 -6.94 20.78
CA TRP A 111 -3.43 -8.07 20.85
C TRP A 111 -2.51 -7.91 22.07
N HIS A 112 -2.38 -9.00 22.82
CA HIS A 112 -1.51 -9.15 23.97
C HIS A 112 -0.63 -10.39 23.77
N TYR A 113 0.66 -10.26 23.99
CA TYR A 113 1.59 -11.37 24.02
C TYR A 113 1.72 -11.93 25.43
N ASP A 114 1.26 -13.15 25.64
CA ASP A 114 1.44 -13.87 26.90
C ASP A 114 2.80 -14.58 26.88
N ALA A 115 3.74 -14.07 27.68
CA ALA A 115 5.09 -14.64 27.78
C ALA A 115 5.12 -16.02 28.47
N THR A 116 4.10 -16.36 29.27
CA THR A 116 4.04 -17.64 29.98
C THR A 116 3.58 -18.76 29.05
N GLU A 117 2.60 -18.46 28.19
CA GLU A 117 2.07 -19.40 27.20
C GLU A 117 2.77 -19.30 25.84
N ASN A 118 3.63 -18.29 25.66
CA ASN A 118 4.32 -17.97 24.41
C ASN A 118 3.35 -17.85 23.22
N ASN A 119 2.24 -17.13 23.42
CA ASN A 119 1.18 -16.95 22.42
C ASN A 119 0.68 -15.49 22.36
N ILE A 120 -0.07 -15.18 21.29
CA ILE A 120 -0.75 -13.88 21.15
C ILE A 120 -2.26 -14.13 21.29
N ARG A 121 -2.91 -13.39 22.18
CA ARG A 121 -4.35 -13.43 22.42
C ARG A 121 -4.98 -12.05 22.38
N ALA A 122 -6.29 -11.99 22.21
CA ALA A 122 -7.05 -10.75 22.36
C ALA A 122 -7.32 -10.46 23.86
N SER A 123 -7.09 -9.24 24.31
CA SER A 123 -7.28 -8.78 25.70
C SER A 123 -7.85 -7.36 25.74
N GLU A 124 -8.59 -7.03 26.80
CA GLU A 124 -9.17 -5.70 27.03
C GLU A 124 -8.20 -4.72 27.73
N GLY A 125 -7.26 -5.22 28.55
CA GLY A 125 -6.55 -4.39 29.53
C GLY A 125 -5.04 -4.23 29.34
N GLU A 126 -4.40 -5.06 28.51
CA GLU A 126 -2.93 -5.11 28.45
C GLU A 126 -2.43 -5.24 27.00
N PRO A 127 -2.52 -4.18 26.18
CA PRO A 127 -2.05 -4.24 24.81
C PRO A 127 -0.53 -4.38 24.77
N THR A 128 -0.02 -5.30 23.96
CA THR A 128 1.41 -5.39 23.68
C THR A 128 1.74 -4.56 22.45
N GLN A 129 2.87 -3.85 22.50
CA GLN A 129 3.39 -3.15 21.34
C GLN A 129 4.11 -4.12 20.40
N PHE A 130 3.72 -4.09 19.14
CA PHE A 130 4.33 -4.86 18.07
C PHE A 130 4.99 -3.95 17.06
N ARG A 131 6.13 -4.37 16.55
CA ARG A 131 6.71 -3.82 15.33
C ARG A 131 6.59 -4.87 14.23
N ILE A 132 6.10 -4.48 13.06
CA ILE A 132 5.82 -5.40 11.95
C ILE A 132 6.82 -5.18 10.83
N SER A 133 7.41 -6.26 10.31
CA SER A 133 8.24 -6.22 9.10
C SER A 133 7.89 -7.35 8.12
N ILE A 134 8.27 -7.16 6.86
CA ILE A 134 8.25 -8.23 5.86
C ILE A 134 9.32 -9.26 6.25
N ARG A 135 8.93 -10.52 6.30
CA ARG A 135 9.81 -11.64 6.64
C ARG A 135 10.98 -11.69 5.65
N ASN A 136 12.19 -11.92 6.17
CA ASN A 136 13.47 -11.89 5.45
C ASN A 136 13.92 -10.51 4.97
N GLY A 137 13.22 -9.45 5.41
CA GLY A 137 13.54 -8.08 5.03
C GLY A 137 13.05 -7.71 3.63
N ALA A 138 12.87 -6.42 3.42
CA ALA A 138 12.62 -5.80 2.14
C ALA A 138 13.38 -4.46 2.11
N PRO A 139 13.69 -3.90 0.93
CA PRO A 139 14.22 -2.55 0.84
C PRO A 139 13.36 -1.56 1.62
N GLU A 140 13.99 -0.52 2.17
CA GLU A 140 13.25 0.55 2.83
C GLU A 140 12.18 1.12 1.88
N LYS A 141 11.02 1.48 2.47
CA LYS A 141 9.83 1.99 1.76
C LYS A 141 9.10 0.96 0.87
N THR A 142 9.44 -0.32 0.97
CA THR A 142 8.60 -1.38 0.35
C THR A 142 7.24 -1.42 1.05
N ILE A 143 6.18 -1.32 0.25
CA ILE A 143 4.80 -1.44 0.72
C ILE A 143 4.49 -2.89 1.07
N LEU A 144 4.03 -3.15 2.29
CA LEU A 144 3.52 -4.44 2.73
C LEU A 144 2.14 -4.71 2.11
N VAL A 145 1.96 -5.88 1.50
CA VAL A 145 0.69 -6.31 0.89
C VAL A 145 0.21 -7.62 1.52
N GLY A 146 -1.07 -7.95 1.36
CA GLY A 146 -1.71 -9.08 2.07
C GLY A 146 -1.11 -10.46 1.82
N THR A 147 -0.33 -10.63 0.75
CA THR A 147 0.38 -11.89 0.43
C THR A 147 1.74 -12.00 1.11
N ASP A 148 2.24 -10.95 1.75
CA ASP A 148 3.52 -11.02 2.45
C ASP A 148 3.44 -11.90 3.68
N ARG A 149 4.53 -12.63 3.91
CA ARG A 149 4.78 -13.22 5.23
C ARG A 149 5.43 -12.14 6.08
N ILE A 150 4.96 -11.99 7.30
CA ILE A 150 5.47 -10.99 8.24
C ILE A 150 6.28 -11.62 9.38
N THR A 151 7.10 -10.79 10.02
CA THR A 151 7.71 -11.02 11.33
C THR A 151 7.17 -9.97 12.29
N LEU A 152 6.71 -10.42 13.46
CA LEU A 152 6.33 -9.55 14.57
C LEU A 152 7.49 -9.49 15.54
N TYR A 153 7.97 -8.28 15.82
CA TYR A 153 8.86 -8.03 16.94
C TYR A 153 8.02 -7.58 18.12
N ILE A 154 8.41 -8.06 19.29
CA ILE A 154 7.75 -7.76 20.56
C ILE A 154 8.79 -7.05 21.41
N GLY A 155 8.51 -5.80 21.78
CA GLY A 155 9.37 -5.05 22.66
C GLY A 155 9.20 -5.58 24.07
N SER A 156 10.08 -6.45 24.53
CA SER A 156 10.22 -6.67 25.97
C SER A 156 10.82 -5.39 26.55
N GLN A 157 9.98 -4.50 27.09
CA GLN A 157 10.34 -3.34 27.92
C GLN A 157 11.55 -2.52 27.43
N LEU A 158 11.30 -1.41 26.72
CA LEU A 158 12.32 -0.36 26.58
C LEU A 158 12.07 0.72 27.64
N TYR A 159 13.02 0.77 28.59
CA TYR A 159 13.21 1.87 29.53
C TYR A 159 13.27 3.21 28.79
N VAL A 160 12.64 4.22 29.40
CA VAL A 160 12.64 5.64 29.01
C VAL A 160 14.06 6.18 28.92
#